data_AF-A0A078K4W2-F1
#
_entry.id   AF-A0A078K4W2-F1
#
_cell.length_a   1.000
_cell.length_b   1.000
_cell.length_c   1.000
_cell.angle_alpha   90.00
_cell.angle_beta   90.00
_cell.angle_gamma   90.00
#
_symmetry.space_group_name_H-M   'P 1'
#
loop_
_entity.id
_entity.type
_entity.pdbx_description
1 polymer ?
#
loop_
_entity_poly.entity_id
_entity_poly.type
_entity_poly.pdbx_seq_one_letter_code
_entity_poly.pdbx_strand_id
1 'polypeptide(L)'
;MRKTHFLPVVDSGAHLNPVVSLIFYLIGACSFRATMNYIVAQLLGAGAAALCLKAVFGHSLLAGVTRVHMGVSLYNAFFIEGVMTFILIMSILTTRNPAIISIAVFLDAFIGGPLTGASMNPARSFGPALAMGYWDNQWLYWAAPLSGGLAAVACCQLFMPQLKSPSPE
;
A
#
# COMPACT_ATOMS: atom_id res chain seq x y z
N MET A 1 9.64 33.36 -7.02
CA MET A 1 8.36 32.60 -7.04
C MET A 1 8.27 31.83 -8.35
N ARG A 2 8.61 30.54 -8.36
CA ARG A 2 8.30 29.67 -9.52
C ARG A 2 6.84 29.26 -9.40
N LYS A 3 5.98 29.78 -10.27
CA LYS A 3 4.67 29.19 -10.53
C LYS A 3 4.94 27.85 -11.23
N THR A 4 4.89 26.75 -10.48
CA THR A 4 4.74 25.43 -11.09
C THR A 4 3.32 25.34 -11.61
N HIS A 5 3.15 25.60 -12.90
CA HIS A 5 1.96 25.16 -13.61
C HIS A 5 1.85 23.65 -13.42
N PHE A 6 0.76 23.18 -12.82
CA PHE A 6 0.37 21.79 -12.95
C PHE A 6 0.01 21.59 -14.42
N LEU A 7 0.92 20.95 -15.17
CA LEU A 7 0.54 20.30 -16.41
C LEU A 7 -0.55 19.27 -16.05
N PRO A 8 -1.57 19.06 -16.90
CA PRO A 8 -2.54 18.00 -16.67
C PRO A 8 -1.77 16.71 -16.40
N VAL A 9 -2.03 16.10 -15.25
CA VAL A 9 -1.35 14.86 -14.87
C VAL A 9 -1.87 13.78 -15.80
N VAL A 10 -1.14 13.51 -16.88
CA VAL A 10 -1.44 12.47 -17.86
C VAL A 10 -1.28 11.06 -17.31
N ASP A 11 -0.66 10.92 -16.13
CA ASP A 11 -0.29 9.64 -15.53
C ASP A 11 -1.00 9.36 -14.19
N SER A 12 -1.21 8.08 -13.89
CA SER A 12 -1.97 7.59 -12.74
C SER A 12 -1.35 7.84 -11.35
N GLY A 13 -0.24 8.59 -11.26
CA GLY A 13 0.51 8.79 -10.02
C GLY A 13 1.12 7.52 -9.40
N ALA A 14 0.99 6.37 -10.06
CA ALA A 14 1.47 5.06 -9.64
C ALA A 14 1.05 4.68 -8.20
N HIS A 15 -0.23 4.85 -7.86
CA HIS A 15 -0.75 4.51 -6.52
C HIS A 15 -0.47 3.05 -6.14
N LEU A 16 -0.73 2.10 -7.05
CA LEU A 16 -0.45 0.66 -6.99
C LEU A 16 -0.90 -0.09 -5.71
N ASN A 17 -1.60 0.58 -4.80
CA ASN A 17 -1.95 0.13 -3.47
C ASN A 17 -3.30 0.75 -3.06
N PRO A 18 -4.28 -0.07 -2.66
CA PRO A 18 -5.58 0.42 -2.18
C PRO A 18 -5.47 1.41 -1.03
N VAL A 19 -4.55 1.19 -0.08
CA VAL A 19 -4.33 2.12 1.04
C VAL A 19 -3.83 3.47 0.52
N VAL A 20 -2.84 3.48 -0.37
CA VAL A 20 -2.35 4.74 -0.98
C VAL A 20 -3.49 5.48 -1.66
N SER A 21 -4.33 4.77 -2.42
CA SER A 21 -5.48 5.38 -3.12
C SER A 21 -6.52 5.96 -2.16
N LEU A 22 -6.79 5.27 -1.04
CA LEU A 22 -7.67 5.77 0.02
C LEU A 22 -7.05 6.98 0.73
N ILE A 23 -5.75 6.96 1.05
CA ILE A 23 -5.08 8.10 1.67
C ILE A 23 -5.15 9.33 0.78
N PHE A 24 -4.90 9.20 -0.52
CA PHE A 24 -5.02 10.31 -1.48
C PHE A 24 -6.45 10.86 -1.55
N TYR A 25 -7.47 10.00 -1.45
CA TYR A 25 -8.86 10.46 -1.32
C TYR A 25 -9.08 11.24 -0.01
N LEU A 26 -8.62 10.71 1.12
CA LEU A 26 -8.84 11.31 2.44
C LEU A 26 -8.15 12.67 2.62
N ILE A 27 -7.03 12.91 1.94
CA ILE A 27 -6.36 14.22 1.93
C ILE A 27 -6.86 15.16 0.83
N GLY A 28 -7.90 14.77 0.08
CA GLY A 28 -8.51 15.59 -0.98
C GLY A 28 -7.71 15.66 -2.28
N ALA A 29 -6.75 14.76 -2.49
CA ALA A 29 -5.91 14.70 -3.70
C ALA A 29 -6.50 13.80 -4.81
N CYS A 30 -7.57 13.06 -4.53
CA CYS A 30 -8.23 12.18 -5.51
C CYS A 30 -9.74 12.17 -5.26
N SER A 31 -10.56 12.09 -6.32
CA SER A 31 -12.02 11.95 -6.18
C SER A 31 -12.41 10.54 -5.74
N PHE A 32 -13.56 10.38 -5.08
CA PHE A 32 -14.05 9.06 -4.66
C PHE A 32 -14.17 8.09 -5.84
N ARG A 33 -14.74 8.55 -6.96
CA ARG A 33 -14.89 7.73 -8.18
C ARG A 33 -13.53 7.28 -8.71
N ALA A 34 -12.55 8.18 -8.80
CA ALA A 34 -11.21 7.82 -9.24
C ALA A 34 -10.57 6.79 -8.28
N THR A 35 -10.66 7.00 -6.97
CA THR A 35 -10.14 6.06 -5.97
C THR A 35 -10.78 4.67 -6.08
N MET A 36 -12.08 4.57 -6.32
CA MET A 36 -12.72 3.27 -6.55
C MET A 36 -12.20 2.60 -7.82
N ASN A 37 -12.04 3.36 -8.92
CA ASN A 37 -11.46 2.84 -10.15
C ASN A 37 -10.01 2.33 -9.94
N TYR A 38 -9.20 3.05 -9.16
CA TYR A 38 -7.87 2.59 -8.76
C TYR A 38 -7.90 1.26 -8.02
N ILE A 39 -8.73 1.15 -6.98
CA ILE A 39 -8.80 -0.07 -6.16
C ILE A 39 -9.24 -1.26 -6.99
N VAL A 40 -10.25 -1.10 -7.84
CA VAL A 40 -10.71 -2.18 -8.73
C VAL A 40 -9.59 -2.59 -9.69
N ALA A 41 -8.94 -1.63 -10.36
CA ALA A 41 -7.84 -1.93 -11.28
C ALA A 41 -6.66 -2.63 -10.57
N GLN A 42 -6.33 -2.21 -9.35
CA GLN A 42 -5.27 -2.80 -8.54
C GLN A 42 -5.58 -4.25 -8.16
N LEU A 43 -6.81 -4.54 -7.72
CA LEU A 43 -7.23 -5.90 -7.36
C LEU A 43 -7.29 -6.82 -8.58
N LEU A 44 -7.82 -6.34 -9.71
CA LEU A 44 -7.85 -7.10 -10.96
C LEU A 44 -6.44 -7.39 -11.47
N GLY A 45 -5.55 -6.38 -11.46
CA GLY A 45 -4.17 -6.53 -11.88
C GLY A 45 -3.39 -7.51 -10.99
N ALA A 46 -3.53 -7.39 -9.66
CA ALA A 46 -2.87 -8.29 -8.71
C ALA A 46 -3.39 -9.73 -8.83
N GLY A 47 -4.71 -9.91 -9.01
CA GLY A 47 -5.32 -11.22 -9.25
C GLY A 47 -4.82 -11.85 -10.56
N ALA A 48 -4.84 -11.10 -11.66
CA ALA A 48 -4.35 -11.57 -12.95
C ALA A 48 -2.86 -11.96 -12.89
N ALA A 49 -2.02 -11.12 -12.28
CA ALA A 49 -0.60 -11.41 -12.10
C ALA A 49 -0.39 -12.69 -11.28
N ALA A 50 -1.11 -12.86 -10.18
CA ALA A 50 -1.00 -14.04 -9.33
C ALA A 50 -1.47 -15.33 -10.04
N LEU A 51 -2.53 -15.26 -10.86
CA LEU A 51 -2.98 -16.40 -11.66
C LEU A 51 -1.95 -16.78 -12.74
N CYS A 52 -1.34 -15.78 -13.39
CA CYS A 52 -0.22 -16.02 -14.32
C CYS A 52 0.96 -16.68 -13.60
N LEU A 53 1.35 -16.19 -12.41
CA LEU A 53 2.41 -16.80 -11.62
C LEU A 53 2.05 -18.21 -11.17
N LYS A 54 0.79 -18.50 -10.87
CA LYS A 54 0.32 -19.87 -10.56
C LYS A 54 0.49 -20.79 -11.75
N ALA A 55 0.22 -20.33 -12.96
CA ALA A 55 0.42 -21.12 -14.17
C ALA A 55 1.90 -21.48 -14.40
N VAL A 56 2.82 -20.58 -14.04
CA VAL A 56 4.28 -20.78 -14.18
C VAL A 56 4.86 -21.63 -13.04
N PHE A 57 4.50 -21.33 -11.80
CA PHE A 57 5.15 -21.85 -10.60
C PHE A 57 4.33 -22.91 -9.85
N GLY A 58 3.07 -23.12 -10.22
CA GLY A 58 2.17 -24.06 -9.56
C GLY A 58 2.06 -23.79 -8.05
N HIS A 59 2.27 -24.83 -7.24
CA HIS A 59 2.19 -24.74 -5.79
C HIS A 59 3.32 -23.91 -5.16
N SER A 60 4.44 -23.69 -5.85
CA SER A 60 5.53 -22.86 -5.35
C SER A 60 5.13 -21.39 -5.14
N LEU A 61 4.03 -20.95 -5.75
CA LEU A 61 3.44 -19.62 -5.49
C LEU A 61 2.98 -19.44 -4.03
N LEU A 62 2.80 -20.52 -3.25
CA LEU A 62 2.53 -20.41 -1.81
C LEU A 62 3.59 -19.56 -1.07
N ALA A 63 4.83 -19.52 -1.57
CA ALA A 63 5.87 -18.66 -1.01
C ALA A 63 5.61 -17.15 -1.21
N GLY A 64 4.76 -16.78 -2.18
CA GLY A 64 4.36 -15.41 -2.46
C GLY A 64 3.11 -14.95 -1.70
N VAL A 65 2.42 -15.87 -1.00
CA VAL A 65 1.24 -15.56 -0.18
C VAL A 65 1.67 -14.84 1.09
N THR A 66 1.06 -13.68 1.34
CA THR A 66 1.25 -12.94 2.58
C THR A 66 0.60 -13.70 3.74
N ARG A 67 1.39 -14.05 4.76
CA ARG A 67 0.91 -14.81 5.93
C ARG A 67 1.69 -14.43 7.19
N VAL A 68 1.00 -14.49 8.34
CA VAL A 68 1.62 -14.31 9.64
C VAL A 68 2.51 -15.52 9.91
N HIS A 69 3.79 -15.27 10.18
CA HIS A 69 4.74 -16.35 10.41
C HIS A 69 4.51 -17.02 11.78
N MET A 70 4.87 -18.30 11.87
CA MET A 70 4.77 -19.07 13.11
C MET A 70 5.54 -18.36 14.23
N GLY A 71 4.91 -18.20 15.40
CA GLY A 71 5.48 -17.51 16.55
C GLY A 71 5.18 -16.01 16.61
N VAL A 72 4.58 -15.42 15.57
CA VAL A 72 4.10 -14.04 15.59
C VAL A 72 2.62 -14.01 15.97
N SER A 73 2.27 -13.29 17.04
CA SER A 73 0.87 -13.09 17.42
C SER A 73 0.15 -12.16 16.43
N LEU A 74 -1.17 -12.28 16.31
CA LEU A 74 -1.95 -11.39 15.45
C LEU A 74 -1.82 -9.92 15.86
N TYR A 75 -1.70 -9.64 17.16
CA TYR A 75 -1.44 -8.30 17.67
C TYR A 75 -0.10 -7.75 17.14
N ASN A 76 0.98 -8.53 17.27
CA ASN A 76 2.29 -8.11 16.77
C ASN A 76 2.28 -7.95 15.24
N ALA A 77 1.63 -8.87 14.52
CA ALA A 77 1.50 -8.78 13.08
C ALA A 77 0.74 -7.52 12.64
N PHE A 78 -0.36 -7.18 13.31
CA PHE A 78 -1.11 -5.96 13.07
C PHE A 78 -0.23 -4.72 13.29
N PHE A 79 0.53 -4.69 14.39
CA PHE A 79 1.42 -3.57 14.67
C PHE A 79 2.55 -3.44 13.63
N ILE A 80 3.17 -4.55 13.24
CA ILE A 80 4.24 -4.59 12.23
C ILE A 80 3.73 -4.08 10.88
N GLU A 81 2.60 -4.59 10.38
CA GLU A 81 1.99 -4.14 9.12
C GLU A 81 1.56 -2.67 9.17
N GLY A 82 1.07 -2.21 10.32
CA GLY A 82 0.76 -0.80 10.56
C GLY A 82 2.01 0.08 10.48
N VAL A 83 3.10 -0.29 11.15
CA VAL A 83 4.37 0.48 11.14
C VAL A 83 4.99 0.54 9.75
N MET A 84 5.06 -0.58 9.03
CA MET A 84 5.58 -0.58 7.65
C MET A 84 4.74 0.33 6.75
N THR A 85 3.41 0.22 6.84
CA THR A 85 2.55 1.08 6.00
C THR A 85 2.63 2.54 6.40
N PHE A 86 2.82 2.85 7.69
CA PHE A 86 3.13 4.19 8.15
C PHE A 86 4.40 4.73 7.47
N ILE A 87 5.49 3.96 7.45
CA ILE A 87 6.77 4.35 6.81
C ILE A 87 6.57 4.58 5.30
N LEU A 88 5.85 3.69 4.62
CA LEU A 88 5.49 3.83 3.21
C LEU A 88 4.73 5.13 2.95
N ILE A 89 3.64 5.38 3.69
CA ILE A 89 2.80 6.57 3.49
C ILE A 89 3.57 7.86 3.86
N MET A 90 4.34 7.87 4.94
CA MET A 90 5.22 9.00 5.28
C MET A 90 6.18 9.30 4.14
N SER A 91 6.79 8.27 3.53
CA SER A 91 7.71 8.45 2.40
C SER A 91 7.00 9.06 1.20
N ILE A 92 5.80 8.60 0.88
CA ILE A 92 4.99 9.13 -0.23
C ILE A 92 4.56 10.59 0.02
N LEU A 93 4.20 10.95 1.25
CA LEU A 93 3.74 12.29 1.59
C LEU A 93 4.89 13.31 1.68
N THR A 94 6.11 12.87 1.96
CA THR A 94 7.27 13.75 2.20
C THR A 94 8.18 13.93 1.00
N THR A 95 8.13 13.03 0.01
CA THR A 95 8.96 13.13 -1.19
C THR A 95 8.26 12.64 -2.45
N ARG A 96 8.70 13.15 -3.61
CA ARG A 96 8.30 12.69 -4.95
C ARG A 96 9.36 11.81 -5.61
N ASN A 97 10.46 11.52 -4.91
CA ASN A 97 11.55 10.72 -5.45
C ASN A 97 11.18 9.22 -5.38
N PRO A 98 10.96 8.53 -6.52
CA PRO A 98 10.57 7.13 -6.53
C PRO A 98 11.64 6.21 -5.95
N ALA A 99 12.92 6.60 -5.98
CA ALA A 99 14.00 5.81 -5.39
C ALA A 99 13.87 5.74 -3.86
N ILE A 100 13.52 6.85 -3.20
CA ILE A 100 13.36 6.88 -1.74
C ILE A 100 12.15 6.04 -1.32
N ILE A 101 11.03 6.17 -2.04
CA ILE A 101 9.82 5.37 -1.77
C ILE A 101 10.11 3.87 -1.99
N SER A 102 10.86 3.52 -3.05
CA SER A 102 11.22 2.12 -3.32
C SER A 102 12.19 1.55 -2.28
N ILE A 103 13.13 2.36 -1.78
CA ILE A 103 14.02 1.95 -0.68
C ILE A 103 13.22 1.69 0.60
N ALA A 104 12.22 2.52 0.92
CA ALA A 104 11.34 2.31 2.06
C ALA A 104 10.60 0.96 1.94
N VAL A 105 9.95 0.70 0.80
CA VAL A 105 9.27 -0.58 0.53
C VAL A 105 10.24 -1.77 0.61
N PHE A 106 11.46 -1.62 0.08
CA PHE A 106 12.48 -2.66 0.14
C PHE A 106 12.88 -2.98 1.60
N LEU A 107 13.14 -1.96 2.42
CA LEU A 107 13.53 -2.16 3.81
C LEU A 107 12.38 -2.76 4.63
N ASP A 108 11.16 -2.29 4.43
CA ASP A 108 9.97 -2.88 5.05
C ASP A 108 9.81 -4.34 4.65
N ALA A 109 9.96 -4.67 3.36
CA ALA A 109 9.89 -6.06 2.89
C ALA A 109 11.02 -6.94 3.45
N PHE A 110 12.24 -6.39 3.55
CA PHE A 110 13.40 -7.09 4.08
C PHE A 110 13.24 -7.42 5.57
N ILE A 111 12.68 -6.49 6.35
CA ILE A 111 12.52 -6.63 7.80
C ILE A 111 11.23 -7.39 8.15
N GLY A 112 10.08 -6.98 7.58
CA GLY A 112 8.76 -7.53 7.89
C GLY A 112 8.41 -8.80 7.12
N GLY A 113 9.09 -9.10 6.02
CA GLY A 113 8.86 -10.29 5.20
C GLY A 113 8.88 -11.59 6.02
N PRO A 114 9.95 -11.83 6.81
CA PRO A 114 10.03 -13.01 7.68
C PRO A 114 9.01 -13.07 8.83
N LEU A 115 8.28 -11.97 9.11
CA LEU A 115 7.36 -11.87 10.24
C LEU A 115 5.88 -11.94 9.82
N THR A 116 5.52 -11.22 8.76
CA THR A 116 4.13 -11.09 8.31
C THR A 116 3.94 -11.29 6.81
N GLY A 117 5.01 -11.52 6.05
CA GLY A 117 5.01 -11.53 4.59
C GLY A 117 5.09 -10.13 3.94
N ALA A 118 5.16 -9.07 4.76
CA ALA A 118 5.26 -7.67 4.36
C ALA A 118 4.23 -7.27 3.29
N SER A 119 2.97 -7.13 3.72
CA SER A 119 1.89 -6.68 2.85
C SER A 119 2.12 -5.23 2.45
N MET A 120 1.94 -4.30 3.39
CA MET A 120 1.72 -2.85 3.21
C MET A 120 0.59 -2.47 2.23
N ASN A 121 0.11 -3.42 1.43
CA ASN A 121 -0.68 -3.23 0.23
C ASN A 121 -1.72 -4.35 0.14
N PRO A 122 -3.00 -4.04 0.38
CA PRO A 122 -4.06 -5.03 0.32
C PRO A 122 -4.17 -5.76 -1.03
N ALA A 123 -3.91 -5.09 -2.16
CA ALA A 123 -3.94 -5.73 -3.47
C ALA A 123 -2.81 -6.76 -3.64
N ARG A 124 -1.60 -6.43 -3.15
CA ARG A 124 -0.43 -7.34 -3.14
C ARG A 124 -0.66 -8.58 -2.28
N SER A 125 -1.47 -8.49 -1.23
CA SER A 125 -1.86 -9.63 -0.40
C SER A 125 -3.05 -10.41 -0.97
N PHE A 126 -4.00 -9.70 -1.59
CA PHE A 126 -5.19 -10.29 -2.21
C PHE A 126 -4.85 -11.19 -3.41
N GLY A 127 -3.96 -10.77 -4.31
CA GLY A 127 -3.68 -11.52 -5.54
C GLY A 127 -3.24 -12.98 -5.30
N PRO A 128 -2.13 -13.21 -4.57
CA PRO A 128 -1.67 -14.56 -4.23
C PRO A 128 -2.69 -15.36 -3.40
N ALA A 129 -3.43 -14.70 -2.49
CA ALA A 129 -4.49 -15.31 -1.71
C ALA A 129 -5.62 -15.86 -2.61
N LEU A 130 -6.06 -15.07 -3.58
CA LEU A 130 -7.04 -15.48 -4.58
C LEU A 130 -6.54 -16.66 -5.41
N ALA A 131 -5.31 -16.57 -5.94
CA ALA A 131 -4.76 -17.61 -6.80
C ALA A 131 -4.56 -18.94 -6.05
N MET A 132 -4.12 -18.88 -4.79
CA MET A 132 -3.78 -20.07 -3.99
C MET A 132 -4.90 -20.54 -3.05
N GLY A 133 -6.01 -19.81 -2.96
CA GLY A 133 -7.13 -20.13 -2.06
C GLY A 133 -6.78 -19.96 -0.58
N TYR A 134 -5.84 -19.07 -0.26
CA TYR A 134 -5.34 -18.86 1.11
C TYR A 134 -5.86 -17.54 1.68
N TRP A 135 -6.86 -17.62 2.55
CA TRP A 135 -7.57 -16.43 3.08
C TRP A 135 -7.33 -16.15 4.56
N ASP A 136 -6.48 -16.95 5.21
CA ASP A 136 -6.22 -16.84 6.64
C ASP A 136 -5.72 -15.44 7.01
N ASN A 137 -6.39 -14.84 7.99
CA ASN A 137 -6.08 -13.51 8.51
C ASN A 137 -6.04 -12.40 7.44
N GLN A 138 -6.67 -12.57 6.27
CA GLN A 138 -6.61 -11.57 5.21
C GLN A 138 -7.07 -10.19 5.67
N TRP A 139 -8.10 -10.11 6.52
CA TRP A 139 -8.58 -8.87 7.12
C TRP A 139 -7.45 -8.02 7.75
N LEU A 140 -6.42 -8.65 8.33
CA LEU A 140 -5.28 -7.99 8.96
C LEU A 140 -4.52 -7.15 7.93
N TYR A 141 -4.32 -7.68 6.72
CA TYR A 141 -3.61 -7.02 5.63
C TYR A 141 -4.42 -5.92 4.94
N TRP A 142 -5.64 -5.65 5.39
CA TRP A 142 -6.43 -4.48 5.04
C TRP A 142 -6.46 -3.48 6.19
N ALA A 143 -6.82 -3.96 7.38
CA ALA A 143 -7.02 -3.13 8.56
C ALA A 143 -5.71 -2.51 9.06
N ALA A 144 -4.64 -3.30 9.24
CA ALA A 144 -3.38 -2.79 9.75
C ALA A 144 -2.72 -1.78 8.80
N PRO A 145 -2.60 -2.05 7.48
CA PRO A 145 -2.10 -1.06 6.55
C PRO A 145 -2.90 0.24 6.52
N LEU A 146 -4.24 0.17 6.54
CA LEU A 146 -5.08 1.36 6.60
C LEU A 146 -4.83 2.17 7.90
N SER A 147 -4.77 1.49 9.06
CA SER A 147 -4.47 2.14 10.33
C SER A 147 -3.10 2.84 10.33
N GLY A 148 -2.08 2.19 9.77
CA GLY A 148 -0.74 2.77 9.61
C GLY A 148 -0.73 4.01 8.72
N GLY A 149 -1.43 3.94 7.58
CA GLY A 149 -1.55 5.08 6.66
C GLY A 149 -2.30 6.26 7.28
N LEU A 150 -3.38 6.01 8.03
CA LEU A 150 -4.10 7.06 8.75
C LEU A 150 -3.22 7.73 9.82
N ALA A 151 -2.42 6.94 10.56
CA ALA A 151 -1.48 7.47 11.53
C ALA A 151 -0.40 8.35 10.87
N ALA A 152 0.08 7.98 9.67
CA ALA A 152 1.03 8.78 8.91
C ALA A 152 0.43 10.13 8.48
N VAL A 153 -0.81 10.12 7.99
CA VAL A 153 -1.53 11.37 7.66
C VAL A 153 -1.67 12.25 8.89
N ALA A 154 -2.10 11.70 10.03
CA ALA A 154 -2.23 12.45 11.28
C ALA A 154 -0.88 13.07 11.70
N CYS A 155 0.21 12.30 11.62
CA CYS A 155 1.56 12.78 11.90
C CYS A 155 1.97 13.94 10.97
N CYS A 156 1.80 13.79 9.65
CA CYS A 156 2.07 14.85 8.69
C CYS A 156 1.22 16.10 8.96
N GLN A 157 -0.06 15.96 9.31
CA GLN A 157 -0.93 17.11 9.60
C GLN A 157 -0.52 17.87 10.85
N LEU A 158 0.04 17.19 11.86
CA LEU A 158 0.51 17.79 13.10
C LEU A 158 1.86 18.50 12.94
N PHE A 159 2.81 17.87 12.23
CA PHE A 159 4.19 18.36 12.16
C PHE A 159 4.56 19.05 10.85
N MET A 160 3.78 18.85 9.78
CA MET A 160 4.00 19.40 8.44
C MET A 160 2.75 20.10 7.91
N PRO A 161 2.28 21.18 8.58
CA PRO A 161 1.05 21.87 8.21
C PRO A 161 1.07 22.46 6.80
N GLN A 162 2.26 22.62 6.19
CA GLN A 162 2.45 23.06 4.79
C GLN A 162 1.77 22.12 3.76
N LEU A 163 1.49 20.86 4.13
CA LEU A 163 0.83 19.88 3.28
C LEU A 163 -0.72 20.02 3.26
N LYS A 164 -1.29 20.97 4.02
CA LYS A 164 -2.76 21.13 4.21
C LYS A 164 -3.54 21.72 3.02
N SER A 165 -2.93 21.96 1.87
CA SER A 165 -3.64 22.58 0.74
C SER A 165 -3.47 21.79 -0.54
N PRO A 166 -4.50 21.08 -1.02
CA PRO A 166 -4.67 20.94 -2.46
C PRO A 166 -4.78 22.35 -3.03
N SER A 167 -3.99 22.68 -4.05
CA SER A 167 -4.30 23.88 -4.84
C SER A 167 -5.71 23.67 -5.40
N PRO A 168 -6.65 24.62 -5.18
CA PRO A 168 -7.88 24.62 -5.95
C PRO A 168 -7.49 24.80 -7.42
N GLU A 169 -7.90 23.87 -8.27
CA GLU A 169 -8.04 24.15 -9.70
C GLU A 169 -9.11 25.23 -9.91
#